data_AF-A0A9R1CQK8-F1
#
_entry.id   AF-A0A9R1CQK8-F1
#
_cell.length_a   1.000
_cell.length_b   1.000
_cell.length_c   1.000
_cell.angle_alpha   90.00
_cell.angle_beta   90.00
_cell.angle_gamma   90.00
#
_symmetry.space_group_name_H-M   'P 1'
#
loop_
_entity.id
_entity.type
_entity.pdbx_description
1 polymer ?
#
loop_
_entity_poly.entity_id
_entity_poly.type
_entity_poly.pdbx_seq_one_letter_code
_entity_poly.pdbx_strand_id
1 'polypeptide(L)'
;MSRDSLDQAADAVNTAIEVSTDEEIKERLDQLGSKLESQATRDTTPALGILDRVQTKLREIESETQEQAVAESLADAREHILSFLGTLDDRGMKQH
;
A
#
# COMPACT_ATOMS: atom_id res chain seq x y z
N MET A 1 1.85 15.19 4.28
CA MET A 1 1.86 14.99 2.82
C MET A 1 2.40 13.61 2.48
N SER A 2 3.73 13.37 2.49
CA SER A 2 4.25 12.09 1.99
C SER A 2 4.08 10.91 2.96
N ARG A 3 4.26 11.11 4.27
CA ARG A 3 4.01 10.04 5.26
C ARG A 3 2.52 9.68 5.38
N ASP A 4 1.66 10.70 5.36
CA ASP A 4 0.19 10.51 5.37
C ASP A 4 -0.30 9.60 4.24
N SER A 5 0.34 9.62 3.05
CA SER A 5 -0.04 8.72 1.96
C SER A 5 0.30 7.25 2.25
N LEU A 6 1.40 6.96 2.95
CA LEU A 6 1.71 5.57 3.34
C LEU A 6 0.83 5.09 4.48
N ASP A 7 0.47 5.98 5.42
CA ASP A 7 -0.51 5.68 6.46
C ASP A 7 -1.89 5.39 5.85
N GLN A 8 -2.34 6.22 4.90
CA GLN A 8 -3.58 5.98 4.15
C GLN A 8 -3.56 4.66 3.37
N ALA A 9 -2.42 4.28 2.80
CA ALA A 9 -2.28 3.00 2.13
C ALA A 9 -2.41 1.82 3.12
N ALA A 10 -1.86 1.95 4.34
CA ALA A 10 -2.02 0.95 5.39
C ALA A 10 -3.49 0.87 5.86
N ASP A 11 -4.15 2.01 6.08
CA ASP A 11 -5.56 2.06 6.47
C ASP A 11 -6.49 1.41 5.43
N ALA A 12 -6.21 1.63 4.14
CA ALA A 12 -6.95 0.99 3.05
C ALA A 12 -6.73 -0.54 3.03
N VAL A 13 -5.51 -1.02 3.30
CA VAL A 13 -5.25 -2.46 3.46
C VAL A 13 -5.95 -3.03 4.69
N ASN A 14 -5.99 -2.30 5.81
CA ASN A 14 -6.70 -2.71 7.02
C ASN A 14 -8.21 -2.80 6.76
N THR A 15 -8.77 -1.84 6.03
CA THR A 15 -10.17 -1.90 5.56
C THR A 15 -10.42 -3.14 4.70
N ALA A 16 -9.50 -3.46 3.77
CA ALA A 16 -9.59 -4.66 2.95
C ALA A 16 -9.59 -5.95 3.78
N ILE A 17 -8.82 -6.01 4.87
CA ILE A 17 -8.79 -7.15 5.81
C ILE A 17 -10.12 -7.29 6.56
N GLU A 18 -10.69 -6.18 7.02
CA GLU A 18 -11.96 -6.18 7.76
C GLU A 18 -13.12 -6.66 6.89
N VAL A 19 -13.18 -6.21 5.64
CA VAL A 19 -14.28 -6.55 4.72
C VAL A 19 -14.09 -7.90 4.03
N SER A 20 -12.85 -8.39 3.91
CA SER A 20 -12.56 -9.70 3.33
C SER A 20 -13.29 -10.81 4.09
N THR A 21 -13.72 -11.84 3.39
CA THR A 21 -14.24 -13.08 3.99
C THR A 21 -13.27 -14.25 3.85
N ASP A 22 -12.25 -14.11 3.01
CA ASP A 22 -11.20 -15.10 2.78
C ASP A 22 -10.03 -14.92 3.77
N GLU A 23 -9.81 -15.94 4.61
CA GLU A 23 -8.76 -15.94 5.64
C GLU A 23 -7.34 -15.95 5.05
N GLU A 24 -7.12 -16.61 3.90
CA GLU A 24 -5.80 -16.62 3.24
C GLU A 24 -5.47 -15.23 2.70
N ILE A 25 -6.47 -14.57 2.09
CA ILE A 25 -6.33 -13.19 1.63
C ILE A 25 -6.06 -12.27 2.83
N LYS A 26 -6.77 -12.43 3.95
CA LYS A 26 -6.54 -11.64 5.16
C LYS A 26 -5.10 -11.77 5.68
N GLU A 27 -4.58 -12.98 5.78
CA GLU A 27 -3.20 -13.19 6.26
C GLU A 27 -2.17 -12.55 5.32
N ARG A 28 -2.38 -12.68 4.00
CA ARG A 28 -1.52 -12.03 3.00
C ARG A 28 -1.60 -10.51 3.09
N LEU A 29 -2.79 -9.95 3.28
CA LEU A 29 -3.00 -8.52 3.44
C LEU A 29 -2.41 -7.98 4.75
N ASP A 30 -2.55 -8.70 5.86
CA ASP A 30 -1.98 -8.32 7.16
C ASP A 30 -0.46 -8.18 7.10
N GLN A 31 0.21 -9.14 6.43
CA GLN A 31 1.65 -9.06 6.18
C GLN A 31 2.06 -7.88 5.28
N LEU A 32 1.18 -7.43 4.38
CA LEU A 32 1.43 -6.28 3.51
C LEU A 32 1.16 -4.96 4.23
N GLY A 33 0.08 -4.87 5.02
CA GLY A 33 -0.27 -3.74 5.87
C GLY A 33 0.85 -3.45 6.88
N SER A 34 1.30 -4.47 7.61
CA SER A 34 2.43 -4.35 8.54
C SER A 34 3.72 -3.81 7.88
N LYS A 35 3.97 -4.19 6.61
CA LYS A 35 5.13 -3.68 5.85
C LYS A 35 4.95 -2.23 5.46
N LEU A 36 3.74 -1.82 5.10
CA LEU A 36 3.42 -0.41 4.78
C LEU A 36 3.57 0.46 6.02
N GLU A 37 3.00 0.06 7.16
CA GLU A 37 3.14 0.77 8.43
C GLU A 37 4.61 0.92 8.84
N SER A 38 5.40 -0.15 8.69
CA SER A 38 6.84 -0.09 8.94
C SER A 38 7.58 0.89 8.01
N GLN A 39 7.12 1.07 6.77
CA GLN A 39 7.68 2.09 5.87
C GLN A 39 7.19 3.50 6.22
N ALA A 40 5.94 3.65 6.65
CA ALA A 40 5.34 4.94 7.00
C ALA A 40 5.98 5.55 8.26
N THR A 41 6.20 4.70 9.27
CA THR A 41 6.82 5.06 10.56
C THR A 41 8.33 5.23 10.50
N ARG A 42 8.96 4.96 9.35
CA ARG A 42 10.40 4.99 9.19
C ARG A 42 10.93 6.42 9.20
N ASP A 43 11.96 6.67 10.02
CA ASP A 43 12.62 7.99 10.10
C ASP A 43 13.40 8.36 8.83
N THR A 44 13.75 7.36 8.03
CA THR A 44 14.52 7.49 6.77
C THR A 44 13.62 7.32 5.56
N THR A 45 14.12 7.69 4.37
CA THR A 45 13.41 7.49 3.11
C THR A 45 12.91 6.05 2.99
N PRO A 46 11.60 5.84 2.80
CA PRO A 46 11.01 4.54 2.57
C PRO A 46 11.71 3.79 1.44
N ALA A 47 11.85 2.48 1.60
CA ALA A 47 12.53 1.66 0.61
C ALA A 47 11.61 1.47 -0.60
N LEU A 48 11.89 2.18 -1.69
CA LEU A 48 11.08 2.15 -2.91
C LEU A 48 10.89 0.73 -3.46
N GLY A 49 11.94 -0.10 -3.41
CA GLY A 49 11.85 -1.50 -3.83
C GLY A 49 11.00 -2.38 -2.91
N ILE A 50 10.73 -1.97 -1.66
CA ILE A 50 9.74 -2.64 -0.81
C ILE A 50 8.33 -2.20 -1.23
N LEU A 51 8.11 -0.90 -1.43
CA LEU A 51 6.81 -0.36 -1.84
C LEU A 51 6.36 -0.92 -3.20
N ASP A 52 7.26 -1.02 -4.16
CA ASP A 52 6.99 -1.61 -5.48
C ASP A 52 6.56 -3.09 -5.39
N ARG A 53 7.25 -3.86 -4.54
CA ARG A 53 6.86 -5.25 -4.26
C ARG A 53 5.53 -5.36 -3.54
N VAL A 54 5.23 -4.46 -2.60
CA VAL A 54 3.94 -4.41 -1.92
C VAL A 54 2.84 -4.10 -2.94
N GLN A 55 3.01 -3.06 -3.76
CA GLN A 55 2.07 -2.68 -4.81
C GLN A 55 1.79 -3.85 -5.78
N THR A 56 2.84 -4.58 -6.19
CA THR A 56 2.69 -5.75 -7.06
C THR A 56 1.83 -6.83 -6.40
N LYS A 57 2.12 -7.14 -5.13
CA LYS A 57 1.35 -8.14 -4.37
C LYS A 57 -0.10 -7.72 -4.10
N LEU A 58 -0.35 -6.44 -3.84
CA LEU A 58 -1.70 -5.92 -3.70
C LEU A 58 -2.49 -6.12 -5.00
N ARG A 59 -1.86 -5.88 -6.16
CA ARG A 59 -2.48 -6.10 -7.48
C ARG A 59 -2.74 -7.59 -7.76
N GLU A 60 -1.85 -8.48 -7.33
CA GLU A 60 -2.06 -9.93 -7.42
C GLU A 60 -3.30 -10.33 -6.62
N ILE A 61 -3.40 -9.90 -5.36
CA ILE A 61 -4.56 -10.18 -4.50
C ILE A 61 -5.84 -9.57 -5.06
N GLU A 62 -5.77 -8.33 -5.56
CA GLU A 62 -6.89 -7.66 -6.26
C GLU A 62 -7.39 -8.48 -7.47
N SER A 63 -6.49 -9.16 -8.18
CA SER A 63 -6.84 -9.99 -9.34
C SER A 63 -7.34 -11.39 -8.94
N GLU A 64 -6.95 -11.87 -7.77
CA GLU A 64 -7.32 -13.18 -7.22
C GLU A 64 -8.67 -13.12 -6.46
N THR A 65 -8.95 -12.00 -5.79
CA THR A 65 -10.17 -11.84 -5.01
C THR A 65 -11.41 -11.71 -5.88
N GLN A 66 -12.51 -12.30 -5.42
CA GLN A 66 -13.85 -12.12 -6.01
C GLN A 66 -14.65 -11.03 -5.28
N GLU A 67 -14.10 -10.52 -4.18
CA GLU A 67 -14.76 -9.55 -3.31
C GLU A 67 -14.48 -8.14 -3.80
N GLN A 68 -15.49 -7.53 -4.43
CA GLN A 68 -15.35 -6.20 -5.02
C GLN A 68 -14.93 -5.14 -3.99
N ALA A 69 -15.43 -5.21 -2.75
CA ALA A 69 -15.04 -4.29 -1.68
C ALA A 69 -13.55 -4.40 -1.31
N VAL A 70 -13.00 -5.61 -1.34
CA VAL A 70 -11.57 -5.86 -1.15
C VAL A 70 -10.81 -5.26 -2.33
N ALA A 71 -11.20 -5.57 -3.57
CA ALA A 71 -10.54 -5.04 -4.76
C ALA A 71 -10.50 -3.50 -4.81
N GLU A 72 -11.61 -2.83 -4.47
CA GLU A 72 -11.69 -1.37 -4.37
C GLU A 72 -10.72 -0.83 -3.31
N SER A 73 -10.71 -1.42 -2.11
CA SER A 73 -9.80 -1.02 -1.03
C SER A 73 -8.32 -1.21 -1.41
N LEU A 74 -7.99 -2.28 -2.16
CA LEU A 74 -6.64 -2.53 -2.65
C LEU A 74 -6.23 -1.55 -3.77
N ALA A 75 -7.17 -1.16 -4.62
CA ALA A 75 -6.93 -0.13 -5.63
C ALA A 75 -6.60 1.23 -4.97
N ASP A 76 -7.36 1.61 -3.94
CA ASP A 76 -7.13 2.83 -3.16
C ASP A 76 -5.75 2.79 -2.47
N ALA A 77 -5.42 1.66 -1.82
CA ALA A 77 -4.10 1.48 -1.19
C ALA A 77 -2.95 1.67 -2.20
N ARG A 78 -3.11 1.14 -3.41
CA ARG A 78 -2.12 1.27 -4.50
C ARG A 78 -2.02 2.71 -5.00
N GLU A 79 -3.13 3.43 -5.12
CA GLU A 79 -3.12 4.84 -5.51
C GLU A 79 -2.36 5.69 -4.48
N HIS A 80 -2.58 5.44 -3.19
CA HIS A 80 -1.86 6.13 -2.12
C HIS A 80 -0.34 5.86 -2.17
N ILE A 81 0.09 4.62 -2.44
CA ILE A 81 1.50 4.30 -2.66
C ILE A 81 2.07 5.04 -3.88
N LEU A 82 1.35 5.05 -5.00
CA LEU A 82 1.79 5.73 -6.22
C LEU A 82 1.88 7.25 -6.01
N SER A 83 0.92 7.84 -5.31
CA SER A 83 0.93 9.26 -4.93
C SER A 83 2.18 9.58 -4.11
N PHE A 84 2.50 8.75 -3.10
CA PHE A 84 3.73 8.89 -2.33
C PHE A 84 4.98 8.84 -3.22
N LEU A 85 5.09 7.85 -4.11
CA LEU A 85 6.21 7.70 -5.03
C LEU A 85 6.34 8.92 -5.97
N GLY A 86 5.22 9.44 -6.47
CA GLY A 86 5.19 10.66 -7.26
C GLY A 86 5.73 11.88 -6.50
N THR A 87 5.41 12.00 -5.21
CA THR A 87 5.98 13.10 -4.38
C THR A 87 7.50 13.02 -4.19
N LEU A 88 8.08 11.81 -4.32
CA LEU A 88 9.52 11.62 -4.24
C LEU A 88 10.21 11.95 -5.57
N ASP A 89 9.60 11.61 -6.71
CA ASP A 89 10.10 11.98 -8.03
C ASP A 89 10.12 13.51 -8.22
N ASP A 90 9.04 14.18 -7.80
CA ASP A 90 8.95 15.64 -7.76
C ASP A 90 9.99 16.31 -6.83
N ARG A 91 10.39 15.63 -5.75
CA ARG A 91 11.46 16.09 -4.85
C ARG A 91 12.86 15.81 -5.40
N GLY A 92 13.05 14.72 -6.14
CA GLY A 92 14.30 14.37 -6.80
C GLY A 92 14.68 15.36 -7.90
N MET A 93 13.69 15.92 -8.62
CA MET A 93 13.93 16.89 -9.69
C MET A 93 14.30 18.30 -9.23
N LYS A 94 14.12 18.67 -7.94
CA LYS A 94 14.50 20.00 -7.43
C LYS A 94 15.97 20.12 -6.98
N GLN A 95 16.80 19.11 -7.23
CA GLN A 95 18.23 19.11 -6.87
C GLN A 95 19.18 19.37 -8.07
N HIS A 96 18.67 19.79 -9.23
CA HIS A 96 19.49 20.17 -10.39
C HIS A 96 19.45 21.67 -10.67
#